data_AF-A0A737BM87-F1
#
_entry.id   AF-A0A737BM87-F1
#
_cell.length_a   1.000
_cell.length_b   1.000
_cell.length_c   1.000
_cell.angle_alpha   90.00
_cell.angle_beta   90.00
_cell.angle_gamma   90.00
#
_symmetry.space_group_name_H-M   'P 1'
#
loop_
_entity.id
_entity.type
_entity.pdbx_description
1 polymer ?
#
loop_
_entity_poly.entity_id
_entity_poly.type
_entity_poly.pdbx_seq_one_letter_code
_entity_poly.pdbx_strand_id
1 'polypeptide(L)'
;KNLFLIASALARPFGVDVVDAGAPAAAVIEAQPEHGETVVDCLNRLLGQAQALAYDDERGRLVLGRPGSMKAATALVLGENILSCDTERSVRERFSSYLVTGQRPGTDDDFGEATIAAIRQSTGDAGVTRYRPHTIQQSGTATTDSCKSRCEFEARQRAAKTLETTYTV
;
A
#
# COMPACT_ATOMS: atom_id res chain seq x y z
N LYS A 1 11.39 6.78 13.17
CA LYS A 1 11.23 8.18 12.70
C LYS A 1 9.81 8.35 12.17
N ASN A 2 9.16 9.51 12.35
CA ASN A 2 7.82 9.74 11.82
C ASN A 2 7.89 9.94 10.28
N LEU A 3 7.01 9.27 9.54
CA LEU A 3 6.94 9.30 8.07
C LEU A 3 6.82 10.74 7.55
N PHE A 4 6.01 11.57 8.21
CA PHE A 4 5.83 12.98 7.87
C PHE A 4 7.15 13.78 7.83
N LEU A 5 8.03 13.55 8.81
CA LEU A 5 9.31 14.27 8.89
C LEU A 5 10.26 13.85 7.77
N ILE A 6 10.26 12.55 7.42
CA ILE A 6 11.09 12.03 6.33
C ILE A 6 10.60 12.60 5.01
N ALA A 7 9.29 12.55 4.76
CA ALA A 7 8.70 13.11 3.54
C ALA A 7 8.95 14.61 3.42
N SER A 8 8.81 15.36 4.51
CA SER A 8 9.10 16.79 4.54
C SER A 8 10.57 17.10 4.21
N ALA A 9 11.50 16.27 4.70
CA ALA A 9 12.92 16.43 4.41
C ALA A 9 13.25 16.13 2.94
N LEU A 10 12.63 15.10 2.37
CA LEU A 10 12.81 14.71 0.96
C LEU A 10 12.14 15.70 -0.02
N ALA A 11 11.02 16.30 0.37
CA ALA A 11 10.26 17.24 -0.46
C ALA A 11 10.83 18.67 -0.43
N ARG A 12 11.52 19.07 0.65
CA ARG A 12 12.15 20.39 0.82
C ARG A 12 12.98 20.88 -0.39
N PRO A 13 13.91 20.10 -0.99
CA PRO A 13 14.69 20.56 -2.13
C PRO A 13 13.84 20.87 -3.39
N PHE A 14 12.62 20.34 -3.47
CA PHE A 14 11.69 20.57 -4.58
C PHE A 14 10.68 21.69 -4.30
N GLY A 15 10.72 22.32 -3.12
CA GLY A 15 9.77 23.36 -2.74
C GLY A 15 8.33 22.86 -2.55
N VAL A 16 8.15 21.56 -2.27
CA VAL A 16 6.85 20.94 -2.08
C VAL A 16 6.55 20.85 -0.57
N ASP A 17 5.42 21.42 -0.15
CA ASP A 17 4.94 21.29 1.22
C ASP A 17 4.31 19.92 1.45
N VAL A 18 4.48 19.37 2.66
CA VAL A 18 3.88 18.10 3.08
C VAL A 18 2.81 18.36 4.14
N VAL A 19 1.65 17.72 3.99
CA VAL A 19 0.52 17.81 4.92
C VAL A 19 0.22 16.42 5.48
N ASP A 20 0.10 16.31 6.79
CA ASP A 20 -0.37 15.09 7.45
C ASP A 20 -1.90 15.14 7.59
N ALA A 21 -2.60 14.29 6.85
CA ALA A 21 -4.05 14.11 6.85
C ALA A 21 -4.48 12.85 7.61
N GLY A 22 -3.69 12.43 8.61
CA GLY A 22 -3.99 11.25 9.45
C GLY A 22 -3.27 10.00 8.98
N ALA A 23 -2.03 10.16 8.51
CA ALA A 23 -1.18 9.01 8.21
C ALA A 23 -0.95 8.18 9.49
N PRO A 24 -0.96 6.84 9.41
CA PRO A 24 -0.63 5.99 10.55
C PRO A 24 0.76 6.34 11.10
N ALA A 25 0.86 6.56 12.41
CA ALA A 25 2.11 6.80 13.13
C ALA A 25 2.98 5.52 13.25
N ALA A 26 2.91 4.64 12.26
CA ALA A 26 3.74 3.44 12.19
C ALA A 26 5.20 3.87 12.14
N ALA A 27 6.01 3.34 13.05
CA ALA A 27 7.43 3.62 13.08
C ALA A 27 8.05 3.09 11.78
N VAL A 28 8.54 4.00 10.94
CA VAL A 28 9.38 3.63 9.81
C VAL A 28 10.71 3.17 10.39
N ILE A 29 11.00 1.87 10.24
CA ILE A 29 12.16 1.18 10.81
C ILE A 29 13.42 1.56 10.02
N GLU A 30 13.30 1.74 8.70
CA GLU A 30 14.47 1.94 7.83
C GLU A 30 14.17 2.92 6.68
N ALA A 31 14.59 4.17 6.88
CA ALA A 31 14.38 5.28 5.94
C ALA A 31 15.67 5.71 5.22
N GLN A 32 16.59 4.77 4.97
CA GLN A 32 17.80 5.05 4.21
C GLN A 32 17.45 5.05 2.71
N PRO A 33 17.72 6.13 1.96
CA PRO A 33 17.60 6.13 0.51
C PRO A 33 18.66 5.24 -0.13
N GLU A 34 18.29 4.52 -1.18
CA GLU A 34 19.24 3.73 -1.97
C GLU A 34 19.99 4.60 -3.01
N HIS A 35 21.16 4.14 -3.46
CA HIS A 35 21.94 4.87 -4.46
C HIS A 35 21.21 4.94 -5.79
N GLY A 36 20.87 6.16 -6.23
CA GLY A 36 20.15 6.41 -7.48
C GLY A 36 18.61 6.29 -7.37
N GLU A 37 18.08 6.06 -6.16
CA GLU A 37 16.64 6.02 -5.90
C GLU A 37 16.03 7.43 -6.08
N THR A 38 14.90 7.53 -6.78
CA THR A 38 14.17 8.80 -6.85
C THR A 38 13.45 9.06 -5.53
N VAL A 39 13.15 10.33 -5.22
CA VAL A 39 12.38 10.67 -4.01
C VAL A 39 11.01 10.00 -4.00
N VAL A 40 10.38 9.87 -5.17
CA VAL A 40 9.08 9.21 -5.33
C VAL A 40 9.19 7.72 -5.00
N ASP A 41 10.23 7.04 -5.49
CA ASP A 41 10.43 5.61 -5.21
C ASP A 41 10.72 5.37 -3.73
N CYS A 42 11.57 6.20 -3.13
CA CYS A 42 11.86 6.16 -1.70
C CYS A 42 10.59 6.35 -0.87
N LEU A 43 9.78 7.37 -1.20
CA LEU A 43 8.51 7.59 -0.53
C LEU A 43 7.55 6.42 -0.70
N ASN A 44 7.38 5.90 -1.92
CA ASN A 44 6.51 4.76 -2.20
C ASN A 44 6.89 3.51 -1.40
N ARG A 45 8.19 3.25 -1.24
CA ARG A 45 8.69 2.16 -0.40
C ARG A 45 8.31 2.35 1.06
N LEU A 46 8.50 3.55 1.62
CA LEU A 46 8.17 3.86 3.02
C LEU A 46 6.65 3.85 3.26
N LEU A 47 5.87 4.37 2.31
CA LEU A 47 4.40 4.33 2.31
C LEU A 47 3.87 2.90 2.31
N GLY A 48 4.47 2.03 1.50
CA GLY A 48 4.12 0.61 1.44
C GLY A 48 4.38 -0.14 2.76
N GLN A 49 5.41 0.25 3.52
CA GLN A 49 5.68 -0.29 4.85
C GLN A 49 4.71 0.25 5.90
N ALA A 50 4.40 1.55 5.86
CA ALA A 50 3.48 2.21 6.79
C ALA A 50 2.00 1.99 6.45
N GLN A 51 1.70 1.42 5.27
CA GLN A 51 0.35 1.30 4.71
C GLN A 51 -0.41 2.63 4.63
N ALA A 52 0.32 3.71 4.35
CA ALA A 52 -0.22 5.05 4.17
C ALA A 52 -0.40 5.35 2.67
N LEU A 53 -1.33 6.25 2.36
CA LEU A 53 -1.50 6.78 1.01
C LEU A 53 -0.80 8.13 0.89
N ALA A 54 -0.24 8.41 -0.28
CA ALA A 54 0.22 9.73 -0.66
C ALA A 54 -0.50 10.18 -1.92
N TYR A 55 -1.00 11.42 -1.90
CA TYR A 55 -1.67 12.07 -3.02
C TYR A 55 -1.40 13.58 -2.96
N ASP A 56 -1.69 14.30 -4.02
CA ASP A 56 -1.57 15.76 -4.09
C ASP A 56 -2.89 16.46 -3.74
N ASP A 57 -2.80 17.73 -3.37
CA ASP A 57 -3.96 18.63 -3.25
C ASP A 57 -4.00 19.67 -4.37
N GLU A 58 -5.08 20.44 -4.42
CA GLU A 58 -5.30 21.53 -5.41
C GLU A 58 -4.18 22.59 -5.42
N ARG A 59 -3.34 22.63 -4.38
CA ARG A 59 -2.23 23.59 -4.23
C ARG A 59 -0.87 22.97 -4.57
N GLY A 60 -0.84 21.72 -5.05
CA GLY A 60 0.38 20.99 -5.40
C GLY A 60 1.18 20.51 -4.18
N ARG A 61 0.54 20.37 -3.01
CA ARG A 61 1.19 19.89 -1.79
C ARG A 61 1.04 18.38 -1.66
N LEU A 62 2.04 17.72 -1.08
CA LEU A 62 2.01 16.28 -0.83
C LEU A 62 1.20 15.98 0.43
N VAL A 63 0.07 15.33 0.29
CA VAL A 63 -0.81 14.91 1.39
C VAL A 63 -0.54 13.45 1.73
N LEU A 64 -0.21 13.17 2.99
CA LEU A 64 -0.05 11.83 3.53
C LEU A 64 -1.29 11.48 4.35
N GLY A 65 -2.00 10.42 3.99
CA GLY A 65 -3.29 10.13 4.61
C GLY A 65 -3.81 8.72 4.44
N ARG A 66 -5.12 8.58 4.69
CA ARG A 66 -5.92 7.37 4.54
C ARG A 66 -7.01 7.61 3.48
N PRO A 67 -7.66 6.56 2.96
CA PRO A 67 -8.85 6.74 2.14
C PRO A 67 -9.84 7.69 2.85
N GLY A 68 -10.28 8.74 2.15
CA GLY A 68 -11.19 9.73 2.70
C GLY A 68 -12.52 9.09 3.11
N SER A 69 -13.09 9.54 4.22
CA SER A 69 -14.42 9.14 4.69
C SER A 69 -15.54 10.10 4.23
N MET A 70 -15.16 11.21 3.60
CA MET A 70 -16.12 12.18 3.08
C MET A 70 -16.91 11.57 1.93
N LYS A 71 -18.21 11.82 1.94
CA LYS A 71 -19.12 11.41 0.87
C LYS A 71 -19.14 12.49 -0.20
N ALA A 72 -19.26 12.07 -1.46
CA ALA A 72 -19.55 12.99 -2.55
C ALA A 72 -20.87 13.74 -2.28
N ALA A 73 -20.92 15.02 -2.64
CA ALA A 73 -22.12 15.84 -2.45
C ALA A 73 -23.27 15.43 -3.40
N THR A 74 -22.93 14.88 -4.57
CA THR A 74 -23.86 14.54 -5.63
C THR A 74 -23.92 13.02 -5.82
N ALA A 75 -25.13 12.48 -5.94
CA ALA A 75 -25.34 11.06 -6.27
C ALA A 75 -25.19 10.82 -7.78
N LEU A 76 -24.71 9.64 -8.18
CA LEU A 76 -24.68 9.19 -9.57
C LEU A 76 -25.97 8.43 -9.89
N VAL A 77 -26.76 8.92 -10.84
CA VAL A 77 -28.09 8.42 -11.22
C VAL A 77 -28.13 8.15 -12.72
N LEU A 78 -28.31 6.88 -13.09
CA LEU A 78 -28.40 6.46 -14.48
C LEU A 78 -29.65 7.05 -15.15
N GLY A 79 -29.46 7.78 -16.25
CA GLY A 79 -30.53 8.46 -16.97
C GLY A 79 -30.73 9.93 -16.59
N GLU A 80 -30.01 10.44 -15.59
CA GLU A 80 -30.03 11.87 -15.23
C GLU A 80 -28.67 12.53 -15.45
N ASN A 81 -27.69 12.20 -14.61
CA ASN A 81 -26.36 12.82 -14.60
C ASN A 81 -25.25 11.86 -15.04
N ILE A 82 -25.57 10.70 -15.62
CA ILE A 82 -24.59 9.77 -16.18
C ILE A 82 -24.74 9.78 -17.70
N LEU A 83 -23.72 10.26 -18.40
CA LEU A 83 -23.60 10.24 -19.85
C LEU A 83 -23.21 8.85 -20.37
N SER A 84 -22.25 8.21 -19.70
CA SER A 84 -21.84 6.84 -20.01
C SER A 84 -21.25 6.16 -18.77
N CYS A 85 -21.30 4.83 -18.77
CA CYS A 85 -20.71 3.99 -17.74
C CYS A 85 -19.94 2.87 -18.43
N ASP A 86 -18.68 2.70 -18.04
CA ASP A 86 -17.86 1.57 -18.42
C ASP A 86 -17.44 0.80 -17.16
N THR A 87 -17.45 -0.53 -17.25
CA THR A 87 -17.09 -1.39 -16.12
C THR A 87 -16.29 -2.57 -16.63
N GLU A 88 -14.98 -2.53 -16.42
CA GLU A 88 -14.12 -3.67 -16.65
C GLU A 88 -14.13 -4.60 -15.43
N ARG A 89 -14.51 -5.87 -15.64
CA ARG A 89 -14.49 -6.90 -14.59
C ARG A 89 -13.46 -7.96 -14.91
N SER A 90 -12.22 -7.71 -14.53
CA SER A 90 -11.10 -8.61 -14.79
C SER A 90 -10.61 -9.30 -13.52
N VAL A 91 -10.61 -10.64 -13.52
CA VAL A 91 -10.04 -11.46 -12.44
C VAL A 91 -8.60 -11.92 -12.75
N ARG A 92 -7.98 -11.38 -13.82
CA ARG A 92 -6.65 -11.77 -14.28
C ARG A 92 -5.61 -11.72 -13.16
N GLU A 93 -5.67 -10.64 -12.38
CA GLU A 93 -4.77 -10.32 -11.27
C GLU A 93 -5.28 -10.77 -9.89
N ARG A 94 -6.37 -11.54 -9.81
CA ARG A 94 -6.83 -12.17 -8.56
C ARG A 94 -6.27 -13.58 -8.38
N PHE A 95 -5.89 -13.89 -7.16
CA PHE A 95 -5.22 -15.13 -6.76
C PHE A 95 -5.96 -15.77 -5.59
N SER A 96 -5.87 -17.09 -5.42
CA SER A 96 -6.55 -17.80 -4.34
C SER A 96 -5.86 -17.62 -2.99
N SER A 97 -4.53 -17.46 -3.02
CA SER A 97 -3.72 -17.25 -1.82
C SER A 97 -2.58 -16.28 -2.12
N TYR A 98 -2.35 -15.38 -1.17
CA TYR A 98 -1.29 -14.39 -1.18
C TYR A 98 -0.30 -14.72 -0.07
N LEU A 99 0.88 -15.21 -0.43
CA LEU A 99 1.97 -15.53 0.49
C LEU A 99 2.99 -14.39 0.46
N VAL A 100 3.19 -13.72 1.59
CA VAL A 100 4.27 -12.74 1.76
C VAL A 100 5.39 -13.37 2.56
N THR A 101 6.61 -13.33 2.02
CA THR A 101 7.83 -13.73 2.71
C THR A 101 8.70 -12.51 2.95
N GLY A 102 9.40 -12.49 4.08
CA GLY A 102 10.30 -11.38 4.41
C GLY A 102 11.51 -11.88 5.19
N GLN A 103 12.49 -10.99 5.34
CA GLN A 103 13.69 -11.23 6.12
C GLN A 103 13.86 -10.12 7.16
N ARG A 104 14.51 -10.45 8.27
CA ARG A 104 14.95 -9.46 9.26
C ARG A 104 16.43 -9.68 9.56
N PRO A 105 17.20 -8.64 9.93
CA PRO A 105 18.53 -8.81 10.48
C PRO A 105 18.46 -9.69 11.73
N GLY A 106 19.30 -10.72 11.79
CA GLY A 106 19.39 -11.57 12.99
C GLY A 106 20.03 -10.81 14.14
N THR A 107 19.50 -11.00 15.35
CA THR A 107 20.12 -10.55 16.60
C THR A 107 20.85 -11.69 17.30
N ASP A 108 21.76 -11.40 18.23
CA ASP A 108 22.49 -12.43 19.00
C ASP A 108 21.57 -13.38 19.80
N ASP A 109 20.28 -13.04 19.96
CA ASP A 109 19.24 -13.89 20.54
C ASP A 109 18.57 -14.86 19.54
N ASP A 110 18.87 -14.76 18.24
CA ASP A 110 18.22 -15.54 17.17
C ASP A 110 18.96 -16.87 16.91
N PHE A 111 18.87 -17.81 17.85
CA PHE A 111 19.40 -19.18 17.66
C PHE A 111 18.32 -20.13 17.09
N GLY A 112 18.53 -20.65 15.88
CA GLY A 112 17.82 -21.83 15.35
C GLY A 112 17.07 -21.66 14.03
N GLU A 113 16.66 -22.80 13.46
CA GLU A 113 15.92 -22.91 12.18
C GLU A 113 14.57 -22.17 12.21
N ALA A 114 13.94 -22.07 13.40
CA ALA A 114 12.69 -21.35 13.62
C ALA A 114 12.80 -19.83 13.45
N THR A 115 14.00 -19.26 13.64
CA THR A 115 14.21 -17.80 13.64
C THR A 115 14.65 -17.28 12.27
N ILE A 116 15.32 -18.13 11.48
CA ILE A 116 15.83 -17.80 10.13
C ILE A 116 14.80 -18.15 9.03
N ALA A 117 13.91 -19.12 9.25
CA ALA A 117 13.00 -19.65 8.22
C ALA A 117 11.55 -19.09 8.20
N ALA A 118 11.12 -18.29 9.18
CA ALA A 118 9.69 -18.27 9.52
C ALA A 118 8.91 -16.96 9.33
N ILE A 119 9.48 -15.89 8.76
CA ILE A 119 8.68 -14.68 8.46
C ILE A 119 7.95 -14.87 7.13
N ARG A 120 6.89 -15.68 7.22
CA ARG A 120 5.94 -15.94 6.14
C ARG A 120 4.53 -15.77 6.67
N GLN A 121 3.68 -15.11 5.91
CA GLN A 121 2.25 -15.01 6.19
C GLN A 121 1.49 -15.26 4.90
N SER A 122 0.29 -15.84 5.04
CA SER A 122 -0.58 -16.10 3.91
C SER A 122 -2.00 -15.63 4.19
N THR A 123 -2.64 -15.03 3.18
CA THR A 123 -4.06 -14.67 3.23
C THR A 123 -4.77 -15.25 2.02
N GLY A 124 -5.91 -15.89 2.25
CA GLY A 124 -6.75 -16.45 1.20
C GLY A 124 -7.76 -15.45 0.67
N ASP A 125 -8.16 -15.64 -0.58
CA ASP A 125 -9.24 -14.89 -1.20
C ASP A 125 -10.41 -15.82 -1.55
N ALA A 126 -11.51 -15.68 -0.81
CA ALA A 126 -12.71 -16.51 -0.97
C ALA A 126 -13.40 -16.32 -2.34
N GLY A 127 -13.10 -15.24 -3.06
CA GLY A 127 -13.67 -14.97 -4.38
C GLY A 127 -13.01 -15.75 -5.52
N VAL A 128 -11.91 -16.47 -5.27
CA VAL A 128 -11.18 -17.25 -6.28
C VAL A 128 -11.16 -18.72 -5.89
N THR A 129 -12.06 -19.51 -6.50
CA THR A 129 -12.19 -20.95 -6.22
C THR A 129 -11.09 -21.80 -6.85
N ARG A 130 -10.50 -21.32 -7.96
CA ARG A 130 -9.41 -22.01 -8.65
C ARG A 130 -8.10 -21.80 -7.90
N TYR A 131 -7.36 -22.87 -7.62
CA TYR A 131 -6.03 -22.77 -7.01
C TYR A 131 -5.06 -21.96 -7.88
N ARG A 132 -4.65 -20.80 -7.36
CA ARG A 132 -3.74 -19.82 -7.97
C ARG A 132 -2.94 -19.14 -6.86
N PRO A 133 -1.86 -19.73 -6.36
CA PRO A 133 -1.02 -19.09 -5.36
C PRO A 133 -0.21 -17.95 -5.98
N HIS A 134 0.00 -16.88 -5.20
CA HIS A 134 0.89 -15.78 -5.54
C HIS A 134 1.81 -15.49 -4.36
N THR A 135 3.12 -15.47 -4.63
CA THR A 135 4.14 -15.20 -3.60
C THR A 135 4.77 -13.84 -3.85
N ILE A 136 4.87 -13.03 -2.80
CA ILE A 136 5.43 -11.68 -2.80
C ILE A 136 6.55 -11.64 -1.77
N GLN A 137 7.70 -11.11 -2.16
CA GLN A 137 8.79 -10.85 -1.22
C GLN A 137 8.67 -9.42 -0.69
N GLN A 138 8.65 -9.27 0.64
CA GLN A 138 8.65 -7.97 1.30
C GLN A 138 10.07 -7.41 1.36
N SER A 139 10.22 -6.14 0.99
CA SER A 139 11.49 -5.41 1.10
C SER A 139 11.66 -4.77 2.48
N GLY A 140 12.90 -4.80 2.98
CA GLY A 140 13.28 -4.26 4.29
C GLY A 140 13.02 -5.21 5.45
N THR A 141 13.16 -4.70 6.67
CA THR A 141 12.94 -5.47 7.90
C THR A 141 11.50 -5.94 8.02
N ALA A 142 11.26 -7.23 7.81
CA ALA A 142 9.94 -7.82 7.93
C ALA A 142 9.67 -8.35 9.34
N THR A 143 8.42 -8.24 9.79
CA THR A 143 7.88 -8.92 10.96
C THR A 143 6.67 -9.75 10.53
N THR A 144 6.24 -10.71 11.35
CA THR A 144 5.02 -11.48 11.08
C THR A 144 3.81 -10.57 10.87
N ASP A 145 3.69 -9.50 11.66
CA ASP A 145 2.59 -8.56 11.55
C ASP A 145 2.66 -7.74 10.27
N SER A 146 3.84 -7.22 9.90
CA SER A 146 3.97 -6.48 8.64
C SER A 146 3.68 -7.36 7.42
N CYS A 147 4.11 -8.62 7.43
CA CYS A 147 3.82 -9.56 6.35
C CYS A 147 2.32 -9.86 6.26
N LYS A 148 1.65 -10.04 7.39
CA LYS A 148 0.19 -10.24 7.44
C LYS A 148 -0.54 -9.01 6.88
N SER A 149 -0.19 -7.83 7.36
CA SER A 149 -0.77 -6.57 6.88
C SER A 149 -0.55 -6.39 5.37
N ARG A 150 0.63 -6.76 4.85
CA ARG A 150 0.91 -6.72 3.41
C ARG A 150 0.07 -7.73 2.61
N CYS A 151 -0.09 -8.96 3.10
CA CYS A 151 -0.96 -9.96 2.48
C CYS A 151 -2.40 -9.44 2.36
N GLU A 152 -2.95 -8.90 3.46
CA GLU A 152 -4.31 -8.35 3.48
C GLU A 152 -4.46 -7.15 2.54
N PHE A 153 -3.45 -6.27 2.50
CA PHE A 153 -3.44 -5.11 1.61
C PHE A 153 -3.48 -5.53 0.13
N GLU A 154 -2.63 -6.49 -0.27
CA GLU A 154 -2.59 -7.00 -1.65
C GLU A 154 -3.90 -7.68 -2.05
N ALA A 155 -4.48 -8.50 -1.16
CA ALA A 155 -5.77 -9.13 -1.39
C ALA A 155 -6.88 -8.09 -1.58
N ARG A 156 -6.95 -7.07 -0.70
CA ARG A 156 -7.94 -5.98 -0.79
C ARG A 156 -7.75 -5.13 -2.04
N GLN A 157 -6.51 -4.77 -2.38
CA GLN A 157 -6.21 -3.93 -3.53
C GLN A 157 -6.60 -4.62 -4.84
N ARG A 158 -6.26 -5.90 -5.00
CA ARG A 158 -6.60 -6.66 -6.21
C ARG A 158 -8.09 -6.97 -6.30
N ALA A 159 -8.75 -7.22 -5.18
CA ALA A 159 -10.21 -7.33 -5.14
C ALA A 159 -10.89 -6.01 -5.56
N ALA A 160 -10.37 -4.86 -5.10
CA ALA A 160 -10.88 -3.54 -5.49
C ALA A 160 -10.71 -3.27 -6.99
N LYS A 161 -9.52 -3.56 -7.56
CA LYS A 161 -9.25 -3.41 -9.01
C LYS A 161 -10.16 -4.27 -9.90
N THR A 162 -10.74 -5.34 -9.36
CA THR A 162 -11.64 -6.22 -10.14
C THR A 162 -13.00 -5.56 -10.40
N LEU A 163 -13.38 -4.58 -9.59
CA LEU A 163 -14.66 -3.88 -9.64
C LEU A 163 -14.45 -2.42 -10.03
N GLU A 164 -13.53 -2.17 -10.96
CA GLU A 164 -13.32 -0.83 -11.50
C GLU A 164 -14.56 -0.38 -12.27
N THR A 165 -14.95 0.88 -12.08
CA THR A 165 -16.12 1.46 -12.73
C THR A 165 -15.84 2.92 -13.02
N THR A 166 -15.99 3.29 -14.29
CA THR A 166 -15.75 4.65 -14.77
C THR A 166 -17.07 5.24 -15.24
N TYR A 167 -17.48 6.34 -14.61
CA TYR A 167 -18.66 7.10 -14.99
C TYR A 167 -18.23 8.38 -15.69
N THR A 168 -18.82 8.65 -16.86
CA THR A 168 -18.79 9.97 -17.48
C THR A 168 -20.11 10.66 -17.12
N VAL A 169 -20.03 11.86 -16.54
CA VAL A 169 -21.17 12.64 -16.03
C VAL A 169 -21.32 13.97 -16.74
#